data_AF-M3S0T7-F1
#
_entry.id   AF-M3S0T7-F1
#
_cell.length_a   1.000
_cell.length_b   1.000
_cell.length_c   1.000
_cell.angle_alpha   90.00
_cell.angle_beta   90.00
_cell.angle_gamma   90.00
#
_symmetry.space_group_name_H-M   'P 1'
#
loop_
_entity.id
_entity.type
_entity.pdbx_description
1 polymer ?
#
loop_
_entity_poly.entity_id
_entity_poly.type
_entity_poly.pdbx_seq_one_letter_code
_entity_poly.pdbx_strand_id
1 'polypeptide(L)'
;MLLPSQLHTGLGLTREIHYCVQHYAKQSQRDGISNTPEQWHNALQYLRLNPPFKFLNPAYEGIFLSINEAVKNDIKEKGFAEVVWALTSKCLKRKDNGERFEWLKMEQISPMSQELKMYFNSNEYNALVNENYHPENLFIDWDLFYPVHND
;
A
#
# COMPACT_ATOMS: atom_id res chain seq x y z
N MET A 1 6.33 18.48 5.16
CA MET A 1 4.88 18.36 4.91
C MET A 1 4.35 17.18 5.73
N LEU A 2 3.23 17.33 6.46
CA LEU A 2 2.56 16.20 7.14
C LEU A 2 1.92 15.28 6.09
N LEU A 3 1.72 13.99 6.39
CA LEU A 3 0.97 13.11 5.48
C LEU A 3 -0.53 13.43 5.55
N PRO A 4 -1.30 13.13 4.49
CA PRO A 4 -2.75 13.24 4.50
C PRO A 4 -3.36 12.51 5.71
N SER A 5 -4.34 13.14 6.35
CA SER A 5 -5.02 12.63 7.55
C SER A 5 -4.16 12.49 8.81
N GLN A 6 -2.92 13.01 8.82
CA GLN A 6 -2.09 13.10 10.04
C GLN A 6 -2.14 14.50 10.66
N LEU A 7 -2.68 14.60 11.88
CA LEU A 7 -2.68 15.83 12.67
C LEU A 7 -1.32 16.08 13.37
N HIS A 8 -0.58 15.01 13.64
CA HIS A 8 0.75 15.03 14.25
C HIS A 8 1.67 14.05 13.53
N THR A 9 2.98 14.26 13.61
CA THR A 9 3.97 13.33 13.06
C THR A 9 3.85 11.94 13.70
N GLY A 10 4.27 10.91 12.96
CA GLY A 10 4.18 9.53 13.45
C GLY A 10 5.02 9.31 14.72
N LEU A 11 4.38 8.81 15.78
CA LEU A 11 5.02 8.48 17.07
C LEU A 11 5.94 7.25 17.02
N GLY A 12 6.04 6.57 15.87
CA GLY A 12 6.83 5.33 15.72
C GLY A 12 6.22 4.10 16.40
N LEU A 13 5.03 4.21 16.99
CA LEU A 13 4.42 3.15 17.82
C LEU A 13 3.71 2.03 17.03
N THR A 14 3.63 2.12 15.71
CA THR A 14 2.88 1.14 14.89
C THR A 14 3.34 -0.30 15.13
N ARG A 15 4.66 -0.52 15.29
CA ARG A 15 5.21 -1.85 15.56
C ARG A 15 4.79 -2.38 16.92
N GLU A 16 4.86 -1.55 17.96
CA GLU A 16 4.48 -1.94 19.32
C GLU A 16 2.98 -2.24 19.43
N ILE A 17 2.14 -1.39 18.84
CA ILE A 17 0.69 -1.61 18.77
C ILE A 17 0.41 -2.92 18.01
N HIS A 18 1.09 -3.15 16.88
CA HIS A 18 0.92 -4.40 16.14
C HIS A 18 1.27 -5.63 16.97
N TYR A 19 2.38 -5.61 17.73
CA TYR A 19 2.74 -6.71 18.63
C TYR A 19 1.70 -6.95 19.72
N CYS A 20 1.15 -5.89 20.31
CA CYS A 20 0.05 -6.02 21.27
C CYS A 20 -1.16 -6.71 20.63
N VAL A 21 -1.59 -6.28 19.44
CA VAL A 21 -2.73 -6.89 18.75
C VAL A 21 -2.45 -8.35 18.38
N GLN A 22 -1.23 -8.66 17.91
CA GLN A 22 -0.81 -10.03 17.63
C GLN A 22 -0.85 -10.92 18.88
N HIS A 23 -0.44 -10.40 20.03
CA HIS A 23 -0.51 -11.13 21.28
C HIS A 23 -1.95 -11.56 21.60
N TYR A 24 -2.90 -10.64 21.53
CA TYR A 24 -4.32 -10.93 21.78
C TYR A 24 -4.93 -11.85 20.71
N ALA A 25 -4.58 -11.65 19.44
CA ALA A 25 -5.02 -12.51 18.35
C ALA A 25 -4.56 -13.96 18.57
N LYS A 26 -3.30 -14.15 18.99
CA LYS A 26 -2.75 -15.48 19.33
C LYS A 26 -3.46 -16.12 20.52
N GLN A 27 -3.67 -15.36 21.60
CA GLN A 27 -4.40 -15.85 22.78
C GLN A 27 -5.84 -16.27 22.44
N SER A 28 -6.47 -15.56 21.52
CA SER A 28 -7.83 -15.81 21.07
C SER A 28 -7.92 -16.80 19.90
N GLN A 29 -6.81 -17.48 19.56
CA GLN A 29 -6.73 -18.46 18.46
C GLN A 29 -7.25 -17.91 17.11
N ARG A 30 -6.92 -16.65 16.80
CA ARG A 30 -7.29 -16.02 15.51
C ARG A 30 -6.29 -16.39 14.42
N ASP A 31 -6.79 -16.53 13.20
CA ASP A 31 -5.99 -16.88 12.02
C ASP A 31 -5.10 -15.74 11.53
N GLY A 32 -5.45 -14.49 11.82
CA GLY A 32 -4.69 -13.33 11.40
C GLY A 32 -5.29 -12.02 11.91
N ILE A 33 -4.62 -10.92 11.57
CA ILE A 33 -5.10 -9.56 11.84
C ILE A 33 -5.50 -8.94 10.52
N SER A 34 -6.74 -8.45 10.42
CA SER A 34 -7.25 -7.75 9.25
C SER A 34 -7.22 -6.23 9.45
N ASN A 35 -6.99 -5.49 8.38
CA ASN A 35 -7.23 -4.06 8.30
C ASN A 35 -7.65 -3.65 6.87
N THR A 36 -8.08 -2.40 6.71
CA THR A 36 -8.42 -1.82 5.40
C THR A 36 -7.73 -0.46 5.30
N PRO A 37 -6.50 -0.38 4.74
CA PRO A 37 -5.76 0.86 4.67
C PRO A 37 -6.49 1.91 3.82
N GLU A 38 -6.82 3.05 4.44
CA GLU A 38 -7.52 4.14 3.75
C GLU A 38 -6.68 4.86 2.70
N GLN A 39 -5.36 4.83 2.86
CA GLN A 39 -4.39 5.52 2.03
C GLN A 39 -3.25 4.56 1.69
N TRP A 40 -2.66 4.73 0.51
CA TRP A 40 -1.53 3.91 0.04
C TRP A 40 -0.37 3.81 1.05
N HIS A 41 -0.02 4.92 1.69
CA HIS A 41 1.10 4.95 2.64
C HIS A 41 0.85 4.12 3.90
N ASN A 42 -0.43 3.96 4.32
CA ASN A 42 -0.80 3.07 5.42
C ASN A 42 -0.52 1.61 5.02
N ALA A 43 -0.95 1.21 3.82
CA ALA A 43 -0.66 -0.12 3.28
C ALA A 43 0.84 -0.40 3.19
N LEU A 44 1.63 0.58 2.72
CA LEU A 44 3.09 0.48 2.66
C LEU A 44 3.73 0.34 4.05
N GLN A 45 3.20 1.01 5.07
CA GLN A 45 3.67 0.85 6.44
C GLN A 45 3.41 -0.58 6.95
N TYR A 46 2.22 -1.12 6.68
CA TYR A 46 1.83 -2.45 7.14
C TYR A 46 2.59 -3.58 6.42
N LEU A 47 3.01 -3.36 5.18
CA LEU A 47 3.90 -4.27 4.45
C LEU A 47 5.26 -4.49 5.17
N ARG A 48 5.69 -3.55 6.03
CA ARG A 48 6.96 -3.65 6.78
C ARG A 48 6.83 -4.34 8.14
N LEU A 49 5.63 -4.74 8.54
CA LEU A 49 5.40 -5.46 9.79
C LEU A 49 5.77 -6.95 9.65
N ASN A 50 5.77 -7.67 10.78
CA ASN A 50 6.12 -9.09 10.81
C ASN A 50 5.04 -9.93 11.52
N PRO A 51 4.33 -10.82 10.82
CA PRO A 51 4.39 -11.03 9.37
C PRO A 51 3.77 -9.85 8.62
N PRO A 52 4.21 -9.60 7.37
CA PRO A 52 3.73 -8.48 6.59
C PRO A 52 2.24 -8.62 6.30
N PHE A 53 1.54 -7.49 6.25
CA PHE A 53 0.18 -7.47 5.72
C PHE A 53 0.22 -7.64 4.21
N LYS A 54 -0.63 -8.53 3.69
CA LYS A 54 -0.85 -8.76 2.26
C LYS A 54 -2.34 -8.57 1.95
N PHE A 55 -2.66 -7.99 0.80
CA PHE A 55 -4.05 -7.88 0.37
C PHE A 55 -4.66 -9.25 0.18
N LEU A 56 -5.88 -9.46 0.70
CA LEU A 56 -6.57 -10.74 0.55
C LEU A 56 -6.81 -11.07 -0.93
N ASN A 57 -7.09 -10.04 -1.75
CA ASN A 57 -7.19 -10.13 -3.20
C ASN A 57 -5.79 -10.04 -3.84
N PRO A 58 -5.26 -11.14 -4.44
CA PRO A 58 -3.92 -11.14 -5.03
C PRO A 58 -3.77 -10.20 -6.23
N ALA A 59 -4.82 -9.96 -7.01
CA ALA A 59 -4.76 -9.02 -8.12
C ALA A 59 -4.48 -7.60 -7.59
N TYR A 60 -5.13 -7.23 -6.47
CA TYR A 60 -4.90 -5.92 -5.86
C TYR A 60 -3.54 -5.82 -5.15
N GLU A 61 -3.02 -6.92 -4.60
CA GLU A 61 -1.63 -6.97 -4.11
C GLU A 61 -0.64 -6.67 -5.25
N GLY A 62 -0.82 -7.29 -6.43
CA GLY A 62 0.01 -7.01 -7.61
C GLY A 62 -0.02 -5.54 -8.03
N ILE A 63 -1.21 -4.94 -8.05
CA ILE A 63 -1.38 -3.51 -8.33
C ILE A 63 -0.69 -2.64 -7.26
N PHE A 64 -0.88 -2.95 -5.98
CA PHE A 64 -0.23 -2.23 -4.88
C PHE A 64 1.30 -2.28 -4.98
N LEU A 65 1.88 -3.45 -5.26
CA LEU A 65 3.31 -3.61 -5.49
C LEU A 65 3.78 -2.85 -6.73
N SER A 66 2.95 -2.77 -7.77
CA SER A 66 3.23 -1.98 -8.97
C SER A 66 3.34 -0.50 -8.66
N ILE A 67 2.41 0.05 -7.86
CA ILE A 67 2.46 1.44 -7.40
C ILE A 67 3.75 1.67 -6.61
N ASN A 68 4.06 0.77 -5.66
CA ASN A 68 5.26 0.88 -4.82
C ASN A 68 6.53 0.98 -5.66
N GLU A 69 6.65 0.17 -6.71
CA GLU A 69 7.80 0.21 -7.61
C GLU A 69 7.82 1.46 -8.49
N ALA A 70 6.68 1.82 -9.10
CA ALA A 70 6.57 2.94 -10.02
C ALA A 70 7.00 4.28 -9.38
N VAL A 71 6.64 4.48 -8.10
CA VAL A 71 6.93 5.73 -7.38
C VAL A 71 8.28 5.73 -6.65
N LYS A 72 9.10 4.67 -6.75
CA LYS A 72 10.38 4.59 -6.01
C LYS A 72 11.33 5.74 -6.34
N ASN A 73 11.43 6.10 -7.62
CA ASN A 73 12.30 7.19 -8.05
C ASN A 73 11.71 8.55 -7.67
N ASP A 74 10.40 8.73 -7.81
CA ASP A 74 9.68 9.91 -7.33
C ASP A 74 9.94 10.17 -5.83
N ILE A 75 9.92 9.12 -4.99
CA ILE A 75 10.21 9.24 -3.56
C ILE A 75 11.65 9.74 -3.32
N LYS A 76 12.62 9.28 -4.11
CA LYS A 76 14.02 9.70 -3.99
C LYS A 76 14.21 11.16 -4.43
N GLU A 77 13.50 11.59 -5.47
CA GLU A 77 13.67 12.90 -6.09
C GLU A 77 12.84 14.00 -5.39
N LYS A 78 11.58 13.70 -5.07
CA LYS A 78 10.62 14.67 -4.49
C LYS A 78 10.40 14.49 -3.00
N GLY A 79 10.77 13.33 -2.45
CA GLY A 79 10.55 12.99 -1.06
C GLY A 79 9.21 12.27 -0.83
N PHE A 80 9.17 11.48 0.25
CA PHE A 80 8.02 10.62 0.56
C PHE A 80 6.71 11.38 0.72
N ALA A 81 6.71 12.51 1.44
CA ALA A 81 5.48 13.25 1.73
C ALA A 81 4.83 13.82 0.45
N GLU A 82 5.62 14.36 -0.48
CA GLU A 82 5.13 14.86 -1.78
C GLU A 82 4.46 13.75 -2.59
N VAL A 83 5.09 12.57 -2.67
CA VAL A 83 4.52 11.40 -3.35
C VAL A 83 3.20 10.97 -2.71
N VAL A 84 3.12 10.94 -1.38
CA VAL A 84 1.87 10.59 -0.71
C VAL A 84 0.77 11.59 -1.05
N TRP A 85 1.06 12.90 -1.06
CA TRP A 85 0.08 13.91 -1.44
C TRP A 85 -0.35 13.82 -2.90
N ALA A 86 0.57 13.54 -3.82
CA ALA A 86 0.24 13.34 -5.24
C ALA A 86 -0.70 12.14 -5.44
N LEU A 87 -0.42 11.02 -4.76
CA LEU A 87 -1.28 9.83 -4.80
C LEU A 87 -2.67 10.12 -4.21
N THR A 88 -2.74 10.77 -3.04
CA THR A 88 -4.01 11.15 -2.41
C THR A 88 -4.81 12.16 -3.25
N SER A 89 -4.12 13.01 -4.02
CA SER A 89 -4.72 14.01 -4.91
C SER A 89 -5.15 13.45 -6.28
N LYS A 90 -5.12 12.11 -6.44
CA LYS A 90 -5.51 11.41 -7.68
C LYS A 90 -4.64 11.78 -8.89
N CYS A 91 -3.34 12.02 -8.66
CA CYS A 91 -2.37 12.34 -9.72
C CYS A 91 -1.71 11.09 -10.34
N LEU A 92 -1.95 9.89 -9.79
CA LEU A 92 -1.47 8.64 -10.40
C LEU A 92 -2.26 8.36 -11.67
N LYS A 93 -1.58 8.03 -12.77
CA LYS A 93 -2.20 7.70 -14.05
C LYS A 93 -1.62 6.43 -14.64
N ARG A 94 -2.40 5.82 -15.52
CA ARG A 94 -1.92 4.73 -16.37
C ARG A 94 -1.33 5.26 -17.67
N LYS A 95 -0.22 4.69 -18.13
CA LYS A 95 0.45 5.09 -19.38
C LYS A 95 -0.26 4.59 -20.64
N ASP A 96 -0.94 3.46 -20.54
CA ASP A 96 -1.60 2.79 -21.66
C ASP A 96 -2.83 3.55 -22.18
N ASN A 97 -3.60 4.18 -21.29
CA ASN A 97 -4.81 4.92 -21.65
C ASN A 97 -4.86 6.36 -21.13
N GLY A 98 -3.91 6.78 -20.30
CA GLY A 98 -3.86 8.12 -19.72
C GLY A 98 -4.90 8.38 -18.63
N GLU A 99 -5.69 7.38 -18.23
CA GLU A 99 -6.70 7.53 -17.19
C GLU A 99 -6.09 7.63 -15.79
N ARG A 100 -6.81 8.31 -14.89
CA ARG A 100 -6.43 8.37 -13.47
C ARG A 100 -6.60 6.99 -12.84
N PHE A 101 -5.57 6.56 -12.13
CA PHE A 101 -5.65 5.39 -11.28
C PHE A 101 -6.08 5.83 -9.88
N GLU A 102 -7.16 5.24 -9.36
CA GLU A 102 -7.64 5.52 -8.00
C GLU A 102 -7.24 4.41 -7.02
N TRP A 103 -6.72 4.80 -5.86
CA TRP A 103 -6.50 3.89 -4.74
C TRP A 103 -7.84 3.33 -4.25
N LEU A 104 -7.99 2.01 -4.27
CA LEU A 104 -9.15 1.31 -3.72
C LEU A 104 -8.87 0.85 -2.29
N LYS A 105 -9.83 1.06 -1.40
CA LYS A 105 -9.77 0.55 -0.03
C LYS A 105 -10.09 -0.94 -0.04
N MET A 106 -9.07 -1.78 0.08
CA MET A 106 -9.19 -3.24 0.09
C MET A 106 -8.62 -3.82 1.39
N GLU A 107 -9.07 -5.02 1.78
CA GLU A 107 -8.61 -5.67 3.01
C GLU A 107 -7.18 -6.22 2.88
N GLN A 108 -6.33 -5.97 3.87
CA GLN A 108 -5.07 -6.68 4.07
C GLN A 108 -5.11 -7.54 5.32
N ILE A 109 -4.38 -8.65 5.29
CA ILE A 109 -4.26 -9.58 6.41
C ILE A 109 -2.79 -9.80 6.73
N SER A 110 -2.44 -9.70 8.02
CA SER A 110 -1.20 -10.24 8.57
C SER A 110 -1.46 -11.68 9.03
N PRO A 111 -0.90 -12.70 8.35
CA PRO A 111 -1.28 -14.10 8.57
C PRO A 111 -0.60 -14.71 9.79
N MET A 112 -1.37 -15.36 10.67
CA MET A 112 -0.87 -15.97 11.89
C MET A 112 -0.99 -17.50 11.88
N SER A 113 -2.11 -18.04 11.40
CA SER A 113 -2.30 -19.49 11.24
C SER A 113 -1.49 -20.06 10.09
N GLN A 114 -1.30 -21.38 10.11
CA GLN A 114 -0.53 -22.06 9.08
C GLN A 114 -1.27 -22.02 7.73
N GLU A 115 -2.59 -22.15 7.77
CA GLU A 115 -3.51 -22.15 6.64
C GLU A 115 -3.44 -20.82 5.89
N LEU A 116 -3.52 -19.68 6.59
CA LEU A 116 -3.38 -18.37 5.94
C LEU A 116 -1.96 -18.13 5.41
N LYS A 117 -0.92 -18.59 6.12
CA LYS A 117 0.45 -18.53 5.60
C LYS A 117 0.59 -19.36 4.32
N MET A 118 -0.02 -20.54 4.26
CA MET A 118 -0.04 -21.38 3.07
C MET A 118 -0.77 -20.70 1.91
N TYR A 119 -1.92 -20.08 2.17
CA TYR A 119 -2.64 -19.29 1.16
C TYR A 119 -1.76 -18.20 0.55
N PHE A 120 -1.16 -17.34 1.39
CA PHE A 120 -0.31 -16.23 0.92
C PHE A 120 1.04 -16.65 0.32
N ASN A 121 1.42 -17.92 0.46
CA ASN A 121 2.62 -18.51 -0.14
C ASN A 121 2.29 -19.49 -1.27
N SER A 122 1.01 -19.66 -1.60
CA SER A 122 0.56 -20.57 -2.66
C SER A 122 1.01 -20.08 -4.04
N ASN A 123 1.18 -21.02 -4.96
CA ASN A 123 1.55 -20.70 -6.33
C ASN A 123 0.43 -19.92 -7.02
N GLU A 124 -0.83 -20.24 -6.71
CA GLU A 124 -2.02 -19.61 -7.25
C GLU A 124 -2.11 -18.14 -6.83
N TYR A 125 -1.89 -17.84 -5.55
CA TYR A 125 -1.83 -16.46 -5.06
C TYR A 125 -0.72 -15.69 -5.77
N ASN A 126 0.50 -16.23 -5.80
CA ASN A 126 1.65 -15.56 -6.39
C ASN A 126 1.52 -15.39 -7.91
N ALA A 127 0.90 -16.34 -8.61
CA ALA A 127 0.63 -16.22 -10.05
C ALA A 127 -0.28 -15.03 -10.34
N LEU A 128 -1.37 -14.87 -9.58
CA LEU A 128 -2.30 -13.75 -9.73
C LEU A 128 -1.67 -12.40 -9.34
N VAL A 129 -0.79 -12.38 -8.33
CA VAL A 129 0.01 -11.18 -8.01
C VAL A 129 0.88 -10.80 -9.19
N ASN A 130 1.63 -11.75 -9.75
CA ASN A 130 2.55 -11.51 -10.85
C ASN A 130 1.82 -11.12 -12.14
N GLU A 131 0.67 -11.71 -12.43
CA GLU A 131 -0.19 -11.36 -13.57
C GLU A 131 -0.68 -9.91 -13.52
N ASN A 132 -0.82 -9.34 -12.31
CA ASN A 132 -1.29 -7.96 -12.12
C ASN A 132 -0.16 -6.99 -11.73
N TYR A 133 1.09 -7.43 -11.80
CA TYR A 133 2.25 -6.61 -11.48
C TYR A 133 2.80 -5.91 -12.74
N HIS A 134 2.44 -4.63 -12.90
CA HIS A 134 2.75 -3.79 -14.07
C HIS A 134 3.21 -2.38 -13.66
N PRO A 135 4.34 -2.25 -12.95
CA PRO A 135 4.84 -0.94 -12.51
C PRO A 135 5.16 0.01 -13.66
N GLU A 136 5.58 -0.52 -14.80
CA GLU A 136 5.89 0.24 -16.02
C GLU A 136 4.68 1.03 -16.53
N ASN A 137 3.46 0.56 -16.26
CA ASN A 137 2.22 1.17 -16.72
C ASN A 137 1.74 2.31 -15.82
N LEU A 138 2.39 2.58 -14.69
CA LEU A 138 1.97 3.60 -13.74
C LEU A 138 2.97 4.76 -13.66
N PHE A 139 2.49 5.98 -13.44
CA PHE A 139 3.31 7.15 -13.16
C PHE A 139 2.50 8.24 -12.47
N ILE A 140 3.18 9.10 -11.71
CA ILE A 140 2.58 10.33 -11.16
C ILE A 140 2.67 11.43 -12.22
N ASP A 141 1.53 12.02 -12.54
CA ASP A 141 1.44 13.22 -13.36
C ASP A 141 1.65 14.44 -12.46
N TRP A 142 2.89 14.91 -12.42
CA TRP A 142 3.32 16.00 -11.56
C TRP A 142 2.75 17.36 -11.99
N ASP A 143 2.36 17.53 -13.24
CA ASP A 143 1.73 18.76 -13.74
C ASP A 143 0.31 18.92 -13.17
N LEU A 144 -0.38 17.80 -12.91
CA LEU A 144 -1.65 17.83 -12.16
C LEU A 144 -1.48 18.23 -10.70
N PHE A 145 -0.31 17.98 -10.12
CA PHE A 145 -0.04 18.26 -8.71
C PHE A 145 0.48 19.69 -8.49
N TYR A 146 1.32 20.20 -9.41
CA TYR A 146 1.76 21.59 -9.46
C TYR A 146 1.23 22.24 -10.74
N PRO A 147 -0.06 22.64 -10.79
CA PRO A 147 -0.59 23.28 -11.98
C PRO A 147 0.21 24.56 -12.26
N VAL A 148 0.80 24.65 -13.45
CA VAL A 148 1.45 25.88 -13.89
C VAL A 148 0.37 26.96 -14.00
N HIS A 149 0.42 27.96 -13.12
CA HIS A 149 -0.37 29.16 -13.28
C HIS A 149 0.19 29.91 -14.49
N ASN A 150 -0.53 29.87 -15.61
CA ASN A 150 -0.29 30.80 -16.70
C ASN A 150 -0.79 32.17 -16.24
N ASP A 151 0.14 33.04 -15.84
CA ASP A 151 -0.09 34.49 -15.69
C ASP A 151 -0.33 35.15 -17.05
#